data_AF-A0A3C1KS24-F1
#
_entry.id   AF-A0A3C1KS24-F1
#
_cell.length_a   1.000
_cell.length_b   1.000
_cell.length_c   1.000
_cell.angle_alpha   90.00
_cell.angle_beta   90.00
_cell.angle_gamma   90.00
#
_symmetry.space_group_name_H-M   'P 1'
#
loop_
_entity.id
_entity.type
_entity.pdbx_description
1 polymer ?
#
loop_
_entity_poly.entity_id
_entity_poly.type
_entity_poly.pdbx_seq_one_letter_code
_entity_poly.pdbx_strand_id
1 'polypeptide(L)'
;MSLYQKAIAGLLFPLHERLKGHDTIAVHKAMEASQWLTPQALAGLQLENLRRFLLKIEQNVPYYHDLFKALDFKPEQVSSLADLQCLPLLDKATIRAHTEALKARGAQGLKRFNTGGSSGEPLIFFLGKERVSHDVAAKRRATRWWGVDIGDREIVVWGSP
;
A
#
# COMPACT_ATOMS: atom_id res chain seq x y z
N MET A 1 11.19 -9.65 -26.17
CA MET A 1 10.88 -10.71 -25.19
C MET A 1 10.86 -12.07 -25.87
N SER A 2 11.61 -13.03 -25.33
CA SER A 2 11.58 -14.45 -25.70
C SER A 2 10.23 -15.11 -25.35
N LEU A 3 9.93 -16.26 -25.96
CA LEU A 3 8.75 -17.06 -25.61
C LEU A 3 8.75 -17.45 -24.13
N TYR A 4 9.94 -17.73 -23.58
CA TYR A 4 10.14 -17.99 -22.16
C TYR A 4 9.67 -16.83 -21.29
N GLN A 5 10.14 -15.60 -21.56
CA GLN A 5 9.74 -14.40 -20.79
C GLN A 5 8.24 -14.16 -20.88
N LYS A 6 7.63 -14.34 -22.06
CA LYS A 6 6.18 -14.19 -22.24
C LYS A 6 5.39 -15.23 -21.45
N ALA A 7 5.81 -16.49 -21.44
CA ALA A 7 5.17 -17.55 -20.68
C ALA A 7 5.29 -17.31 -19.16
N ILE A 8 6.45 -16.85 -18.69
CA ILE A 8 6.66 -16.53 -17.28
C ILE A 8 5.80 -15.35 -16.85
N ALA A 9 5.89 -14.21 -17.54
CA ALA A 9 5.18 -12.98 -17.19
C ALA A 9 3.65 -13.07 -17.39
N GLY A 10 3.21 -13.83 -18.40
CA GLY A 10 1.82 -13.90 -18.84
C GLY A 10 1.01 -15.06 -18.28
N LEU A 11 1.66 -16.14 -17.82
CA LEU A 11 0.96 -17.34 -17.34
C LEU A 11 1.44 -17.78 -15.96
N LEU A 12 2.73 -18.10 -15.82
CA LEU A 12 3.25 -18.72 -14.58
C LEU A 12 3.20 -17.75 -13.40
N PHE A 13 3.62 -16.50 -13.60
CA PHE A 13 3.60 -15.49 -12.53
C PHE A 13 2.17 -15.13 -12.09
N PRO A 14 1.21 -14.82 -12.98
CA PRO A 14 -0.19 -14.61 -12.59
C PRO A 14 -0.80 -15.78 -11.82
N LEU A 15 -0.53 -17.02 -12.24
CA LEU A 15 -1.02 -18.21 -11.56
C LEU A 15 -0.43 -18.32 -10.14
N HIS A 16 0.88 -18.13 -10.01
CA HIS A 16 1.58 -18.16 -8.73
C HIS A 16 1.07 -17.11 -7.74
N GLU A 17 0.86 -15.86 -8.20
CA GLU A 17 0.30 -14.81 -7.35
C GLU A 17 -1.13 -15.13 -6.92
N ARG A 18 -1.96 -15.67 -7.83
CA ARG A 18 -3.32 -16.10 -7.48
C ARG A 18 -3.33 -17.21 -6.45
N LEU A 19 -2.44 -18.21 -6.56
CA LEU A 19 -2.32 -19.31 -5.59
C LEU A 19 -1.87 -18.80 -4.21
N LYS A 20 -1.13 -17.70 -4.15
CA LYS A 20 -0.73 -17.04 -2.88
C LYS A 20 -1.79 -16.09 -2.34
N GLY A 21 -2.91 -15.91 -3.05
CA GLY A 21 -3.96 -14.97 -2.68
C GLY A 21 -3.53 -13.51 -2.83
N HIS A 22 -2.67 -13.20 -3.80
CA HIS A 22 -2.23 -11.85 -4.09
C HIS A 22 -2.98 -11.28 -5.31
N ASP A 23 -3.36 -10.01 -5.22
CA ASP A 23 -4.03 -9.24 -6.29
C ASP A 23 -3.04 -8.49 -7.20
N THR A 24 -1.76 -8.88 -7.18
CA THR A 24 -0.64 -8.20 -7.85
C THR A 24 -0.90 -7.86 -9.30
N ILE A 25 -1.57 -8.74 -10.05
CA ILE A 25 -1.87 -8.52 -11.47
C ILE A 25 -2.87 -7.39 -11.66
N ALA A 26 -3.93 -7.36 -10.86
CA ALA A 26 -4.94 -6.32 -10.92
C ALA A 26 -4.34 -4.97 -10.49
N VAL A 27 -3.59 -4.95 -9.39
CA VAL A 27 -2.89 -3.75 -8.89
C VAL A 27 -1.89 -3.23 -9.92
N HIS A 28 -1.07 -4.11 -10.51
CA HIS A 28 -0.11 -3.73 -11.55
C HIS A 28 -0.81 -3.14 -12.78
N LYS A 29 -1.90 -3.75 -13.25
CA LYS A 29 -2.67 -3.22 -14.39
C LYS A 29 -3.21 -1.82 -14.10
N ALA A 30 -3.73 -1.59 -12.90
CA ALA A 30 -4.21 -0.27 -12.48
C ALA A 30 -3.05 0.76 -12.42
N MET A 31 -1.89 0.36 -11.90
CA MET A 31 -0.69 1.20 -11.83
C MET A 31 -0.09 1.54 -13.20
N GLU A 32 -0.12 0.59 -14.15
CA GLU A 32 0.36 0.81 -15.52
C GLU A 32 -0.59 1.73 -16.31
N ALA A 33 -1.89 1.65 -16.05
CA ALA A 33 -2.87 2.55 -16.66
C ALA A 33 -2.76 3.97 -16.07
N SER A 34 -2.61 4.09 -14.74
CA SER A 34 -2.61 5.39 -14.07
C SER A 34 -1.37 6.25 -14.34
N GLN A 35 -0.24 5.64 -14.70
CA GLN A 35 1.01 6.38 -14.95
C GLN A 35 0.95 7.32 -16.17
N TRP A 36 -0.02 7.12 -17.06
CA TRP A 36 -0.21 7.92 -18.27
C TRP A 36 -1.39 8.89 -18.18
N LEU A 37 -2.01 9.01 -17.01
CA LEU A 37 -3.12 9.93 -16.81
C LEU A 37 -2.65 11.38 -16.87
N THR A 38 -3.53 12.26 -17.34
CA THR A 38 -3.31 13.70 -17.22
C THR A 38 -3.29 14.11 -15.74
N PRO A 39 -2.63 15.22 -15.38
CA PRO A 39 -2.62 15.71 -14.00
C PRO A 39 -4.02 15.85 -13.39
N GLN A 40 -5.00 16.31 -14.18
CA GLN A 40 -6.39 16.44 -13.73
C GLN A 40 -7.05 15.08 -13.46
N ALA A 41 -6.88 14.11 -14.36
CA ALA A 41 -7.44 12.77 -14.17
C ALA A 41 -6.78 12.05 -12.99
N LEU A 42 -5.46 12.23 -12.80
CA LEU A 42 -4.74 11.69 -11.65
C LEU A 42 -5.23 12.31 -10.33
N ALA A 43 -5.43 13.63 -10.29
CA ALA A 43 -5.96 14.31 -9.11
C ALA A 43 -7.37 13.80 -8.75
N GLY A 44 -8.24 13.59 -9.74
CA GLY A 44 -9.56 12.99 -9.54
C GLY A 44 -9.47 11.57 -8.95
N LEU A 45 -8.61 10.72 -9.51
CA LEU A 45 -8.38 9.36 -9.02
C LEU A 45 -7.81 9.35 -7.58
N GLN A 46 -6.89 10.26 -7.27
CA GLN A 46 -6.33 10.40 -5.92
C GLN A 46 -7.41 10.79 -4.91
N LEU A 47 -8.26 11.76 -5.24
CA LEU A 47 -9.35 12.20 -4.37
C LEU A 47 -10.37 11.07 -4.13
N GLU A 48 -10.76 10.35 -5.18
CA GLU A 48 -11.68 9.21 -5.07
C GLU A 48 -11.11 8.11 -4.16
N ASN A 49 -9.85 7.73 -4.39
CA ASN A 49 -9.17 6.71 -3.60
C ASN A 49 -8.98 7.17 -2.15
N LEU A 50 -8.67 8.44 -1.93
CA LEU A 50 -8.53 9.01 -0.61
C LEU A 50 -9.84 8.93 0.16
N ARG A 51 -10.96 9.38 -0.43
CA ARG A 51 -12.28 9.30 0.21
C ARG A 51 -12.64 7.86 0.58
N ARG A 52 -12.44 6.92 -0.36
CA ARG A 52 -12.67 5.49 -0.12
C ARG A 52 -11.81 4.96 1.03
N PHE A 53 -10.54 5.36 1.09
CA PHE A 53 -9.63 4.96 2.16
C PHE A 53 -10.06 5.53 3.51
N LEU A 54 -10.37 6.82 3.59
CA LEU A 54 -10.80 7.50 4.82
C LEU A 54 -12.10 6.88 5.38
N LEU A 55 -13.10 6.64 4.52
CA LEU A 55 -14.32 5.93 4.91
C LEU A 55 -14.03 4.51 5.43
N LYS A 56 -13.13 3.78 4.75
CA LYS A 56 -12.75 2.42 5.16
C LYS A 56 -12.07 2.42 6.53
N ILE A 57 -11.15 3.34 6.81
CA ILE A 57 -10.45 3.37 8.09
C ILE A 57 -11.32 3.89 9.23
N GLU A 58 -12.20 4.85 8.96
CA GLU A 58 -13.19 5.32 9.94
C GLU A 58 -14.08 4.16 10.43
N GLN A 59 -14.55 3.32 9.50
CA GLN A 59 -15.42 2.20 9.82
C GLN A 59 -14.70 1.06 10.54
N ASN A 60 -13.45 0.78 10.15
CA ASN A 60 -12.78 -0.45 10.54
C ASN A 60 -11.67 -0.27 11.57
N VAL A 61 -11.06 0.91 11.70
CA VAL A 61 -9.89 1.13 12.57
C VAL A 61 -10.30 1.97 13.78
N PRO A 62 -10.37 1.40 15.01
CA PRO A 62 -10.83 2.10 16.19
C PRO A 62 -10.18 3.48 16.43
N TYR A 63 -8.86 3.58 16.26
CA TYR A 63 -8.15 4.84 16.43
C TYR A 63 -8.67 5.96 15.49
N TYR A 64 -8.89 5.64 14.21
CA TYR A 64 -9.37 6.64 13.24
C TYR A 64 -10.84 6.95 13.40
N HIS A 65 -11.66 5.98 13.83
CA HIS A 65 -13.04 6.23 14.22
C HIS A 65 -13.11 7.30 15.33
N ASP A 66 -12.35 7.11 16.40
CA ASP A 66 -12.37 8.01 17.55
C ASP A 66 -11.75 9.38 17.20
N LEU A 67 -10.66 9.39 16.41
CA LEU A 67 -10.03 10.62 15.94
C LEU A 67 -10.97 11.46 15.08
N PHE A 68 -11.62 10.87 14.09
CA PHE A 68 -12.52 11.61 13.19
C PHE A 68 -13.73 12.15 13.94
N LYS A 69 -14.30 11.34 14.85
CA LYS A 69 -15.38 11.78 15.73
C LYS A 69 -14.96 12.95 16.63
N ALA A 70 -13.77 12.92 17.20
CA ALA A 70 -13.27 13.98 18.07
C ALA A 70 -13.03 15.30 17.31
N LEU A 71 -12.69 15.23 16.03
CA LEU A 71 -12.44 16.38 15.16
C LEU A 71 -13.68 16.85 14.38
N ASP A 72 -14.83 16.20 14.53
CA ASP A 72 -15.99 16.30 13.61
C ASP A 72 -15.57 16.21 12.13
N PHE A 73 -14.55 15.39 11.85
CA PHE A 73 -14.02 15.19 10.51
C PHE A 73 -14.88 14.15 9.77
N LYS A 74 -15.45 14.54 8.63
CA LYS A 74 -16.38 13.71 7.85
C LYS A 74 -15.74 13.28 6.53
N PRO A 75 -15.29 12.03 6.39
CA PRO A 75 -14.64 11.54 5.18
C PRO A 75 -15.45 11.77 3.90
N GLU A 76 -16.77 11.66 3.96
CA GLU A 76 -17.68 11.89 2.84
C GLU A 76 -17.67 13.34 2.32
N GLN A 77 -17.28 14.29 3.16
CA GLN A 77 -17.21 15.71 2.82
C GLN A 77 -15.85 16.11 2.24
N VAL A 78 -14.86 15.20 2.22
CA VAL A 78 -13.55 15.46 1.63
C VAL A 78 -13.69 15.73 0.14
N SER A 79 -13.34 16.94 -0.27
CA SER A 79 -13.47 17.49 -1.62
C SER A 79 -12.12 17.82 -2.24
N SER A 80 -11.05 17.89 -1.43
CA SER A 80 -9.70 18.15 -1.89
C SER A 80 -8.65 17.37 -1.09
N LEU A 81 -7.44 17.22 -1.62
CA LEU A 81 -6.32 16.65 -0.87
C LEU A 81 -5.85 17.57 0.27
N ALA A 82 -6.14 18.88 0.19
CA ALA A 82 -5.78 19.84 1.22
C ALA A 82 -6.58 19.64 2.52
N ASP A 83 -7.76 19.01 2.44
CA ASP A 83 -8.62 18.71 3.59
C ASP A 83 -7.92 17.76 4.59
N LEU A 84 -6.86 17.06 4.17
CA LEU A 84 -6.00 16.27 5.06
C LEU A 84 -5.27 17.11 6.12
N GLN A 85 -5.11 18.42 5.90
CA GLN A 85 -4.49 19.31 6.88
C GLN A 85 -5.31 19.46 8.16
N CYS A 86 -6.60 19.09 8.13
CA CYS A 86 -7.45 19.03 9.32
C CYS A 86 -7.06 17.87 10.26
N LEU A 87 -6.32 16.88 9.77
CA LEU A 87 -5.89 15.72 10.54
C LEU A 87 -4.48 15.95 11.12
N PRO A 88 -4.23 15.53 12.38
CA PRO A 88 -2.89 15.61 12.96
C PRO A 88 -1.92 14.67 12.24
N LEU A 89 -0.64 15.03 12.24
CA LEU A 89 0.42 14.13 11.79
C LEU A 89 0.54 12.93 12.74
N LEU A 90 0.71 11.74 12.17
CA LEU A 90 0.88 10.51 12.95
C LEU A 90 2.36 10.27 13.26
N ASP A 91 2.74 10.39 14.53
CA ASP A 91 4.12 10.18 14.98
C ASP A 91 4.34 8.79 15.63
N LYS A 92 5.61 8.48 15.91
CA LYS A 92 5.99 7.18 16.51
C LYS A 92 5.40 7.00 17.92
N ALA A 93 5.28 8.07 18.70
CA ALA A 93 4.78 8.00 20.08
C ALA A 93 3.28 7.63 20.09
N THR A 94 2.52 8.26 19.21
CA THR A 94 1.10 8.00 18.98
C THR A 94 0.89 6.57 18.51
N ILE A 95 1.68 6.08 17.55
CA ILE A 95 1.57 4.69 17.10
C ILE A 95 1.82 3.71 18.26
N ARG A 96 2.85 3.95 19.09
CA ARG A 96 3.12 3.09 20.25
C ARG A 96 1.97 3.09 21.24
N ALA A 97 1.46 4.27 21.59
CA ALA A 97 0.35 4.45 22.54
C ALA A 97 -0.95 3.80 22.06
N HIS A 98 -1.17 3.73 20.74
CA HIS A 98 -2.42 3.25 20.14
C HIS A 98 -2.25 1.97 19.29
N THR A 99 -1.21 1.17 19.55
CA THR A 99 -0.84 0.00 18.73
C THR A 99 -2.01 -0.95 18.43
N GLU A 100 -2.82 -1.29 19.44
CA GLU A 100 -3.97 -2.18 19.26
C GLU A 100 -5.14 -1.48 18.56
N ALA A 101 -5.41 -0.21 18.89
CA ALA A 101 -6.48 0.59 18.30
C ALA A 101 -6.22 0.93 16.82
N LEU A 102 -4.96 0.87 16.37
CA LEU A 102 -4.56 1.03 14.98
C LEU A 102 -4.78 -0.23 14.12
N LYS A 103 -5.16 -1.36 14.73
CA LYS A 103 -5.54 -2.57 13.97
C LYS A 103 -7.00 -2.47 13.55
N ALA A 104 -7.27 -2.82 12.29
CA ALA A 104 -8.65 -2.93 11.83
C ALA A 104 -9.40 -4.04 12.60
N ARG A 105 -10.66 -3.81 12.95
CA ARG A 105 -11.55 -4.76 13.60
C ARG A 105 -11.65 -6.02 12.75
N GLY A 106 -11.48 -7.18 13.37
CA GLY A 106 -11.52 -8.47 12.68
C GLY A 106 -10.33 -8.73 11.73
N ALA A 107 -9.26 -7.92 11.77
CA ALA A 107 -8.07 -8.18 10.98
C ALA A 107 -7.41 -9.50 11.41
N GLN A 108 -7.16 -10.37 10.43
CA GLN A 108 -6.52 -11.68 10.65
C GLN A 108 -5.20 -11.76 9.88
N GLY A 109 -4.31 -12.65 10.34
CA GLY A 109 -3.04 -12.91 9.65
C GLY A 109 -2.07 -11.73 9.64
N LEU A 110 -2.20 -10.81 10.60
CA LEU A 110 -1.30 -9.67 10.77
C LEU A 110 0.08 -10.15 11.22
N LYS A 111 1.12 -9.82 10.45
CA LYS A 111 2.50 -10.12 10.81
C LYS A 111 3.11 -8.94 11.56
N ARG A 112 3.73 -9.22 12.71
CA ARG A 112 4.48 -8.23 13.50
C ARG A 112 5.80 -7.88 12.80
N PHE A 113 6.08 -6.59 12.72
CA PHE A 113 7.33 -6.01 12.23
C PHE A 113 7.86 -4.99 13.22
N ASN A 114 9.17 -4.76 13.15
CA ASN A 114 9.85 -3.76 13.95
C ASN A 114 10.73 -2.92 13.03
N THR A 115 10.83 -1.61 13.27
CA THR A 115 11.84 -0.77 12.60
C THR A 115 13.22 -1.03 13.22
N GLY A 116 14.27 -1.13 12.40
CA GLY A 116 15.65 -1.02 12.90
C GLY A 116 15.90 0.39 13.45
N GLY A 117 16.49 0.52 14.64
CA GLY A 117 16.62 1.81 15.33
C GLY A 117 18.06 2.22 15.55
N SER A 118 18.53 3.24 14.83
CA SER A 118 19.72 4.04 15.21
C SER A 118 19.45 4.90 16.46
N SER A 119 18.18 5.10 16.82
CA SER A 119 17.70 5.92 17.95
C SER A 119 17.27 5.11 19.19
N GLY A 120 17.65 3.83 19.28
CA GLY A 120 17.47 2.99 20.49
C GLY A 120 16.10 2.32 20.68
N GLU A 121 15.00 2.90 20.22
CA GLU A 121 13.65 2.33 20.42
C GLU A 121 12.98 1.88 19.12
N PRO A 122 12.88 0.55 18.85
CA PRO A 122 12.19 0.04 17.68
C PRO A 122 10.67 0.33 17.75
N LEU A 123 10.08 0.75 16.64
CA LEU A 123 8.63 0.85 16.50
C LEU A 123 8.06 -0.51 16.10
N ILE A 124 7.13 -1.04 16.89
CA ILE A 124 6.39 -2.27 16.59
C ILE A 124 5.14 -1.89 15.78
N PHE A 125 4.90 -2.57 14.66
CA PHE A 125 3.71 -2.39 13.84
C PHE A 125 3.32 -3.70 13.16
N PHE A 126 2.13 -3.74 12.57
CA PHE A 126 1.53 -4.94 12.01
C PHE A 126 1.18 -4.74 10.54
N LEU A 127 1.52 -5.73 9.70
CA LEU A 127 1.25 -5.69 8.26
C LEU A 127 0.32 -6.83 7.84
N GLY A 128 -0.66 -6.49 7.00
CA GLY A 128 -1.48 -7.46 6.28
C GLY A 128 -0.86 -7.86 4.94
N LYS A 129 -1.47 -8.86 4.28
CA LYS A 129 -0.99 -9.41 3.01
C LYS A 129 -1.15 -8.47 1.81
N GLU A 130 -2.12 -7.55 1.85
CA GLU A 130 -2.42 -6.60 0.76
C GLU A 130 -1.20 -5.78 0.33
N ARG A 131 -0.30 -5.48 1.28
CA ARG A 131 0.96 -4.79 1.02
C ARG A 131 1.83 -5.56 0.02
N VAL A 132 1.91 -6.88 0.12
CA VAL A 132 2.80 -7.69 -0.74
C VAL A 132 2.40 -7.54 -2.19
N SER A 133 1.09 -7.56 -2.47
CA SER A 133 0.56 -7.35 -3.82
C SER A 133 0.99 -6.00 -4.41
N HIS A 134 0.91 -4.95 -3.60
CA HIS A 134 1.30 -3.59 -3.99
C HIS A 134 2.81 -3.44 -4.17
N ASP A 135 3.62 -4.00 -3.26
CA ASP A 135 5.09 -3.93 -3.33
C ASP A 135 5.60 -4.62 -4.60
N VAL A 136 5.09 -5.82 -4.93
CA VAL A 136 5.47 -6.55 -6.15
C VAL A 136 5.01 -5.81 -7.41
N ALA A 137 3.77 -5.31 -7.43
CA ALA A 137 3.24 -4.56 -8.56
C ALA A 137 4.03 -3.26 -8.81
N ALA A 138 4.36 -2.52 -7.74
CA ALA A 138 5.13 -1.29 -7.82
C ALA A 138 6.57 -1.54 -8.28
N LYS A 139 7.24 -2.58 -7.75
CA LYS A 139 8.57 -2.99 -8.22
C LYS A 139 8.52 -3.28 -9.72
N ARG A 140 7.56 -4.10 -10.15
CA ARG A 140 7.41 -4.49 -11.57
C ARG A 140 7.20 -3.27 -12.49
N ARG A 141 6.34 -2.32 -12.11
CA ARG A 141 6.17 -1.08 -12.88
C ARG A 141 7.48 -0.31 -12.99
N ALA A 142 8.15 -0.10 -11.85
CA ALA A 142 9.39 0.68 -11.81
C ALA A 142 10.51 0.04 -12.65
N THR A 143 10.68 -1.29 -12.59
CA THR A 143 11.70 -1.98 -13.40
C THR A 143 11.39 -1.93 -14.89
N ARG A 144 10.10 -1.93 -15.28
CA ARG A 144 9.68 -1.85 -16.69
C ARG A 144 10.03 -0.51 -17.34
N TRP A 145 10.17 0.57 -16.56
CA TRP A 145 10.71 1.84 -17.07
C TRP A 145 12.14 1.71 -17.59
N TRP A 146 12.88 0.69 -17.12
CA TRP A 146 14.24 0.36 -17.55
C TRP A 146 14.28 -0.83 -18.51
N GLY A 147 13.13 -1.24 -19.05
CA GLY A 147 13.03 -2.39 -19.95
C GLY A 147 13.21 -3.75 -19.27
N VAL A 148 13.13 -3.82 -17.93
CA VAL A 148 13.24 -5.05 -17.15
C VAL A 148 11.86 -5.50 -16.65
N ASP A 149 11.49 -6.74 -16.95
CA ASP A 149 10.23 -7.35 -16.53
C ASP A 149 10.43 -8.73 -15.90
N ILE A 150 9.35 -9.26 -15.33
CA ILE A 150 9.30 -10.61 -14.77
C ILE A 150 9.69 -11.63 -15.83
N GLY A 151 10.63 -12.50 -15.49
CA GLY A 151 11.20 -13.51 -16.38
C GLY A 151 12.53 -13.11 -17.02
N ASP A 152 12.97 -11.86 -16.84
CA ASP A 152 14.33 -11.45 -17.18
C ASP A 152 15.35 -12.01 -16.18
N ARG A 153 16.60 -12.16 -16.63
CA ARG A 153 17.71 -12.55 -15.75
C ARG A 153 18.10 -11.34 -14.92
N GLU A 154 17.87 -11.41 -13.61
CA GLU A 154 18.23 -10.37 -12.63
C GLU A 154 19.29 -10.94 -11.68
N ILE A 155 20.31 -10.14 -11.36
CA ILE A 155 21.17 -10.36 -10.19
C ILE A 155 20.85 -9.25 -9.20
N VAL A 156 20.67 -9.62 -7.94
CA VAL A 156 20.46 -8.64 -6.88
C VAL A 156 21.64 -8.74 -5.91
N VAL A 157 22.35 -7.64 -5.74
CA VAL A 157 23.50 -7.53 -4.85
C VAL A 157 23.13 -6.57 -3.74
N TRP A 158 23.09 -7.06 -2.51
CA TRP A 158 22.87 -6.24 -1.33
C TRP A 158 23.82 -6.69 -0.21
N GLY A 159 24.24 -5.74 0.62
CA GLY A 159 24.90 -6.07 1.89
C GLY A 159 23.85 -6.54 2.90
N SER A 160 24.06 -7.71 3.50
CA SER A 160 23.28 -8.10 4.68
C SER A 160 23.79 -7.31 5.88
N PRO A 161 22.92 -6.68 6.69
CA PRO A 161 23.17 -6.54 8.11
C PRO A 161 23.12 -7.91 8.80
#